data_AF-A0A5M4AD38-F1
#
_entry.id   AF-A0A5M4AD38-F1
#
_cell.length_a   1.000
_cell.length_b   1.000
_cell.length_c   1.000
_cell.angle_alpha   90.00
_cell.angle_beta   90.00
_cell.angle_gamma   90.00
#
_symmetry.space_group_name_H-M   'P 1'
#
loop_
_entity.id
_entity.type
_entity.pdbx_description
1 polymer ?
#
loop_
_entity_poly.entity_id
_entity_poly.type
_entity_poly.pdbx_seq_one_letter_code
_entity_poly.pdbx_strand_id
1 'polypeptide(L)'
;MKPEDKIEAVEMVFKGLDEHLSKISDQTGLKCMEHCSLCCRNRSIEATPLEFYPLAAYLHRTRQIDAFLEKLDSLKGDELCVLLDTEAQQNGNWGCTAYPYRGLICRMFGFGFRLNRTGIPELVTCKTMKTNFPDNVQRAAQLSSNEMDNLPIFRDYSMQLWAIDPELAGKPMPINQAIRMAVEKLYSYFAYLDQEDETKLIQLNPTDDFAPPVLSPDGFRPAV
;
A
#
# COMPACT_ATOMS: atom_id res chain seq x y z
N MET A 1 11.95 17.40 0.65
CA MET A 1 10.95 17.06 -0.37
C MET A 1 9.58 17.48 0.15
N LYS A 2 8.71 18.11 -0.66
CA LYS A 2 7.36 18.48 -0.22
C LYS A 2 6.47 17.22 -0.11
N PRO A 3 5.34 17.25 0.62
CA PRO A 3 4.47 16.08 0.73
C PRO A 3 3.92 15.58 -0.61
N GLU A 4 3.61 16.45 -1.57
CA GLU A 4 3.14 16.05 -2.92
C GLU A 4 4.21 15.27 -3.67
N ASP A 5 5.43 15.82 -3.72
CA ASP A 5 6.59 15.15 -4.32
C ASP A 5 6.84 13.76 -3.68
N LYS A 6 6.62 13.62 -2.35
CA LYS A 6 6.76 12.33 -1.66
C LYS A 6 5.67 11.35 -2.08
N ILE A 7 4.43 11.81 -2.25
CA ILE A 7 3.33 10.98 -2.72
C ILE A 7 3.68 10.41 -4.10
N GLU A 8 4.06 11.28 -5.04
CA GLU A 8 4.45 10.87 -6.40
C GLU A 8 5.63 9.91 -6.39
N ALA A 9 6.67 10.18 -5.59
CA ALA A 9 7.83 9.31 -5.49
C ALA A 9 7.49 7.92 -4.94
N VAL A 10 6.61 7.82 -3.94
CA VAL A 10 6.13 6.54 -3.40
C VAL A 10 5.30 5.79 -4.44
N GLU A 11 4.42 6.49 -5.16
CA GLU A 11 3.63 5.90 -6.25
C GLU A 11 4.53 5.34 -7.36
N MET A 12 5.61 6.03 -7.72
CA MET A 12 6.59 5.55 -8.69
C MET A 12 7.30 4.27 -8.22
N VAL A 13 7.74 4.23 -6.95
CA VAL A 13 8.36 3.02 -6.37
C VAL A 13 7.39 1.84 -6.41
N PHE A 14 6.13 2.06 -6.03
CA PHE A 14 5.14 0.98 -6.02
C PHE A 14 4.66 0.56 -7.40
N LYS A 15 4.58 1.49 -8.37
CA LYS A 15 4.32 1.14 -9.76
C LYS A 15 5.44 0.24 -10.31
N GLY A 16 6.70 0.62 -10.09
CA GLY A 16 7.85 -0.19 -10.50
C GLY A 16 7.89 -1.56 -9.79
N LEU A 17 7.46 -1.62 -8.53
CA LEU A 17 7.29 -2.89 -7.82
C LEU A 17 6.20 -3.76 -8.45
N ASP A 18 5.01 -3.22 -8.69
CA ASP A 18 3.90 -3.99 -9.26
C ASP A 18 4.24 -4.55 -10.65
N GLU A 19 4.93 -3.76 -11.48
CA GLU A 19 5.47 -4.21 -12.78
C GLU A 19 6.48 -5.35 -12.61
N HIS A 20 7.36 -5.27 -11.60
CA HIS A 20 8.33 -6.31 -11.29
C HIS A 20 7.65 -7.61 -10.82
N LEU A 21 6.67 -7.50 -9.92
CA LEU A 21 5.89 -8.64 -9.45
C LEU A 21 5.10 -9.30 -10.58
N SER A 22 4.56 -8.51 -11.52
CA SER A 22 3.89 -9.05 -12.72
C SER A 22 4.81 -9.92 -13.55
N LYS A 23 6.06 -9.46 -13.80
CA LYS A 23 7.05 -10.25 -14.56
C LYS A 23 7.34 -11.60 -13.88
N ILE A 24 7.50 -11.60 -12.55
CA ILE A 24 7.70 -12.86 -11.80
C ILE A 24 6.48 -13.77 -11.93
N SER A 25 5.27 -13.22 -11.79
CA SER A 25 4.02 -13.97 -11.99
C SER A 25 3.94 -14.56 -13.40
N ASP A 26 4.27 -13.79 -14.44
CA ASP A 26 4.19 -14.23 -15.83
C ASP A 26 5.23 -15.32 -16.16
N GLN A 27 6.47 -15.15 -15.69
CA GLN A 27 7.56 -16.12 -15.89
C GLN A 27 7.31 -17.44 -15.14
N THR A 28 6.77 -17.36 -13.93
CA THR A 28 6.65 -18.54 -13.04
C THR A 28 5.24 -19.14 -13.06
N GLY A 29 4.26 -18.44 -13.63
CA GLY A 29 2.83 -18.75 -13.52
C GLY A 29 2.29 -18.72 -12.08
N LEU A 30 3.09 -18.28 -11.11
CA LEU A 30 2.68 -18.20 -9.71
C LEU A 30 1.62 -17.10 -9.59
N LYS A 31 0.49 -17.39 -8.94
CA LYS A 31 -0.61 -16.43 -8.76
C LYS A 31 -1.21 -16.54 -7.36
N CYS A 32 -1.77 -15.43 -6.88
CA CYS A 32 -2.55 -15.42 -5.66
C CYS A 32 -3.93 -16.00 -5.97
N MET A 33 -4.55 -16.69 -5.01
CA MET A 33 -5.92 -17.14 -5.17
C MET A 33 -6.86 -15.92 -5.31
N GLU A 34 -7.84 -16.01 -6.21
CA GLU A 34 -8.87 -14.98 -6.34
C GLU A 34 -9.57 -14.75 -5.00
N HIS A 35 -9.83 -13.48 -4.67
CA HIS A 35 -10.53 -13.07 -3.45
C HIS A 35 -9.84 -13.48 -2.14
N CYS A 36 -8.56 -13.87 -2.18
CA CYS A 36 -7.81 -14.26 -0.99
C CYS A 36 -7.59 -13.06 -0.04
N SER A 37 -7.96 -13.22 1.23
CA SER A 37 -7.73 -12.25 2.30
C SER A 37 -6.81 -12.77 3.41
N LEU A 38 -6.20 -13.95 3.22
CA LEU A 38 -5.46 -14.64 4.28
C LEU A 38 -4.22 -13.86 4.74
N CYS A 39 -3.56 -13.12 3.85
CA CYS A 39 -2.42 -12.28 4.21
C CYS A 39 -2.82 -11.10 5.11
N CYS A 40 -4.02 -10.54 4.91
CA CYS A 40 -4.57 -9.43 5.68
C CYS A 40 -5.02 -9.83 7.09
N ARG A 41 -5.16 -11.13 7.37
CA ARG A 41 -5.56 -11.66 8.70
C ARG A 41 -4.41 -11.72 9.70
N ASN A 42 -3.19 -11.35 9.29
CA ASN A 42 -2.05 -11.24 10.19
C ASN A 42 -2.13 -9.93 10.98
N ARG A 43 -2.15 -10.01 12.32
CA ARG A 43 -2.19 -8.86 13.22
C ARG A 43 -0.82 -8.21 13.40
N SER A 44 0.26 -8.94 13.12
CA SER A 44 1.64 -8.49 13.30
C SER A 44 2.21 -7.91 12.01
N ILE A 45 1.38 -7.25 11.19
CA ILE A 45 1.87 -6.57 10.00
C ILE A 45 2.43 -5.22 10.44
N GLU A 46 3.71 -5.03 10.16
CA GLU A 46 4.38 -3.75 10.32
C GLU A 46 4.55 -3.08 8.96
N ALA A 47 4.46 -1.75 8.98
CA ALA A 47 4.69 -0.90 7.84
C ALA A 47 5.19 0.46 8.33
N THR A 48 5.60 1.30 7.40
CA THR A 48 6.09 2.65 7.66
C THR A 48 5.04 3.68 7.22
N PRO A 49 4.93 4.83 7.89
CA PRO A 49 4.00 5.88 7.50
C PRO A 49 4.11 6.31 6.03
N LEU A 50 5.34 6.36 5.50
CA LEU A 50 5.57 6.82 4.12
C LEU A 50 4.83 5.95 3.09
N GLU A 51 4.71 4.65 3.34
CA GLU A 51 4.02 3.71 2.44
C GLU A 51 2.53 4.04 2.23
N PHE A 52 1.92 4.80 3.14
CA PHE A 52 0.49 5.15 3.08
C PHE A 52 0.23 6.60 2.73
N TYR A 53 1.25 7.36 2.31
CA TYR A 53 1.06 8.70 1.75
C TYR A 53 0.09 8.71 0.55
N PRO A 54 0.18 7.77 -0.41
CA PRO A 54 -0.79 7.69 -1.51
C PRO A 54 -2.23 7.42 -1.04
N LEU A 55 -2.42 6.59 0.00
CA LEU A 55 -3.74 6.35 0.61
C LEU A 55 -4.31 7.65 1.20
N ALA A 56 -3.50 8.35 1.98
CA ALA A 56 -3.90 9.57 2.65
C ALA A 56 -4.21 10.70 1.64
N ALA A 57 -3.44 10.82 0.55
CA ALA A 57 -3.74 11.72 -0.56
C ALA A 57 -5.07 11.39 -1.25
N TYR A 58 -5.35 10.10 -1.45
CA TYR A 58 -6.64 9.65 -1.97
C TYR A 58 -7.80 10.04 -1.05
N LEU A 59 -7.66 9.77 0.27
CA LEU A 59 -8.69 10.10 1.25
C LEU A 59 -8.96 11.60 1.30
N HIS A 60 -7.92 12.43 1.18
CA HIS A 60 -8.06 13.88 1.09
C HIS A 60 -8.88 14.31 -0.14
N ARG A 61 -8.44 13.89 -1.34
CA ARG A 61 -9.09 14.23 -2.62
C ARG A 61 -10.55 13.80 -2.67
N THR A 62 -10.89 12.74 -1.94
CA THR A 62 -12.25 12.18 -1.89
C THR A 62 -13.07 12.65 -0.68
N ARG A 63 -12.52 13.54 0.16
CA ARG A 63 -13.16 14.07 1.38
C ARG A 63 -13.59 12.97 2.37
N GLN A 64 -12.76 11.93 2.52
CA GLN A 64 -13.02 10.77 3.38
C GLN A 64 -12.14 10.74 4.64
N ILE A 65 -11.28 11.73 4.86
CA ILE A 65 -10.32 11.72 5.99
C ILE A 65 -11.03 11.59 7.34
N ASP A 66 -12.03 12.43 7.62
CA ASP A 66 -12.70 12.44 8.94
C ASP A 66 -13.36 11.09 9.24
N ALA A 67 -14.20 10.60 8.32
CA ALA A 67 -14.84 9.30 8.46
C ALA A 67 -13.83 8.13 8.58
N PHE A 68 -12.68 8.24 7.92
CA PHE A 68 -11.63 7.24 7.99
C PHE A 68 -10.88 7.27 9.34
N LEU A 69 -10.65 8.46 9.90
CA LEU A 69 -10.07 8.62 11.24
C LEU A 69 -11.03 8.13 12.32
N GLU A 70 -12.33 8.41 12.21
CA GLU A 70 -13.36 7.84 13.09
C GLU A 70 -13.37 6.30 13.04
N LYS A 71 -13.24 5.73 11.83
CA LYS A 71 -13.10 4.28 11.66
C LYS A 71 -11.84 3.75 12.38
N LEU A 72 -10.71 4.44 12.25
CA LEU A 72 -9.47 4.08 12.95
C LEU A 72 -9.59 4.22 14.48
N ASP A 73 -10.35 5.20 14.99
CA ASP A 73 -10.58 5.40 16.42
C ASP A 73 -11.48 4.31 17.02
N SER A 74 -12.37 3.73 16.21
CA SER A 74 -13.22 2.61 16.62
C SER A 74 -12.45 1.30 16.83
N LEU A 75 -11.22 1.20 16.33
CA LEU A 75 -10.39 0.01 16.45
C LEU A 75 -9.80 -0.14 17.86
N LYS A 76 -9.82 -1.36 18.39
CA LYS A 76 -9.33 -1.68 19.74
C LYS A 76 -7.93 -2.30 19.73
N GLY A 77 -6.88 -1.48 19.76
CA GLY A 77 -5.49 -1.96 19.89
C GLY A 77 -4.98 -2.66 18.61
N ASP A 78 -4.36 -3.83 18.76
CA ASP A 78 -3.74 -4.62 17.65
C ASP A 78 -4.79 -5.40 16.83
N GLU A 79 -5.86 -4.73 16.43
CA GLU A 79 -6.86 -5.30 15.52
C GLU A 79 -6.30 -5.47 14.10
N LEU A 80 -7.09 -6.17 13.28
CA LEU A 80 -6.78 -6.34 11.87
C LEU A 80 -6.66 -4.99 11.17
N CYS A 81 -6.00 -4.98 10.01
CA CYS A 81 -5.84 -3.76 9.24
C CYS A 81 -7.19 -3.08 8.98
N VAL A 82 -7.27 -1.76 9.17
CA VAL A 82 -8.50 -0.96 8.96
C VAL A 82 -9.06 -1.07 7.54
N LEU A 83 -8.21 -1.45 6.58
CA LEU A 83 -8.58 -1.63 5.18
C LEU A 83 -9.12 -3.03 4.88
N LEU A 84 -9.06 -3.96 5.83
CA LEU A 84 -9.60 -5.31 5.65
C LEU A 84 -11.13 -5.29 5.64
N ASP A 85 -11.70 -5.82 4.57
CA ASP A 85 -13.07 -6.29 4.54
C ASP A 85 -13.10 -7.78 4.94
N THR A 86 -13.64 -8.05 6.13
CA THR A 86 -13.74 -9.40 6.71
C THR A 86 -14.79 -10.26 6.01
N GLU A 87 -15.75 -9.65 5.33
CA GLU A 87 -16.85 -10.33 4.62
C GLU A 87 -16.53 -10.53 3.13
N ALA A 88 -15.49 -9.88 2.61
CA ALA A 88 -15.09 -9.92 1.22
C ALA A 88 -15.10 -11.32 0.59
N GLN A 89 -14.55 -12.32 1.29
CA GLN A 89 -14.48 -13.68 0.77
C GLN A 89 -15.87 -14.33 0.60
N GLN A 90 -16.83 -14.03 1.46
CA GLN A 90 -18.21 -14.51 1.33
C GLN A 90 -18.93 -13.82 0.17
N ASN A 91 -18.55 -12.57 -0.10
CA ASN A 91 -19.13 -11.74 -1.15
C ASN A 91 -18.42 -11.86 -2.51
N GLY A 92 -17.42 -12.74 -2.64
CA GLY A 92 -16.62 -12.86 -3.87
C GLY A 92 -15.82 -11.59 -4.19
N ASN A 93 -15.34 -10.89 -3.16
CA ASN A 93 -14.60 -9.63 -3.26
C ASN A 93 -13.18 -9.77 -2.71
N TRP A 94 -12.31 -8.81 -3.05
CA TRP A 94 -10.95 -8.75 -2.51
C TRP A 94 -10.96 -8.29 -1.05
N GLY A 95 -10.08 -8.88 -0.23
CA GLY A 95 -10.03 -8.57 1.21
C GLY A 95 -9.59 -7.14 1.54
N CYS A 96 -8.89 -6.43 0.66
CA CYS A 96 -8.46 -5.06 0.92
C CYS A 96 -9.37 -4.06 0.19
N THR A 97 -10.04 -3.21 0.96
CA THR A 97 -10.93 -2.14 0.45
C THR A 97 -10.19 -1.05 -0.33
N ALA A 98 -8.87 -0.90 -0.12
CA ALA A 98 -8.03 0.07 -0.81
C ALA A 98 -6.79 -0.59 -1.43
N TYR A 99 -6.99 -1.69 -2.17
CA TYR A 99 -5.92 -2.52 -2.71
C TYR A 99 -4.83 -1.76 -3.51
N PRO A 100 -5.14 -0.73 -4.33
CA PRO A 100 -4.12 0.06 -5.03
C PRO A 100 -3.19 0.85 -4.11
N TYR A 101 -3.61 1.13 -2.87
CA TYR A 101 -2.90 1.95 -1.89
C TYR A 101 -2.26 1.13 -0.76
N ARG A 102 -2.07 -0.18 -1.00
CA ARG A 102 -1.45 -1.08 -0.03
C ARG A 102 0.06 -0.80 0.12
N GLY A 103 0.59 -1.00 1.33
CA GLY A 103 2.02 -0.83 1.62
C GLY A 103 2.90 -1.92 1.00
N LEU A 104 4.22 -1.76 1.15
CA LEU A 104 5.25 -2.61 0.57
C LEU A 104 5.06 -4.09 0.96
N ILE A 105 4.91 -4.35 2.25
CA ILE A 105 4.72 -5.72 2.76
C ILE A 105 3.48 -6.38 2.16
N CYS A 106 2.40 -5.62 1.97
CA CYS A 106 1.14 -6.10 1.40
C CYS A 106 1.24 -6.36 -0.12
N ARG A 107 2.14 -5.68 -0.84
CA ARG A 107 2.40 -5.93 -2.27
C ARG A 107 3.22 -7.18 -2.48
N MET A 108 4.29 -7.31 -1.69
CA MET A 108 5.28 -8.37 -1.88
C MET A 108 4.88 -9.69 -1.23
N PHE A 109 3.80 -9.72 -0.45
CA PHE A 109 3.31 -10.94 0.17
C PHE A 109 2.88 -11.97 -0.90
N GLY A 110 3.66 -13.04 -1.08
CA GLY A 110 3.37 -14.10 -2.05
C GLY A 110 4.42 -14.25 -3.16
N PHE A 111 5.08 -13.14 -3.51
CA PHE A 111 5.91 -13.01 -4.72
C PHE A 111 7.26 -12.31 -4.48
N GLY A 112 7.46 -11.72 -3.31
CA GLY A 112 8.69 -11.03 -2.97
C GLY A 112 9.81 -11.98 -2.55
N PHE A 113 11.03 -11.45 -2.53
CA PHE A 113 12.21 -12.19 -2.11
C PHE A 113 12.89 -11.47 -0.95
N ARG A 114 13.34 -12.24 0.04
CA ARG A 114 14.17 -11.74 1.14
C ARG A 114 15.59 -12.26 0.97
N LEU A 115 16.59 -11.48 1.36
CA LEU A 115 17.95 -11.99 1.42
C LEU A 115 18.15 -12.74 2.73
N ASN A 116 18.72 -13.94 2.63
CA ASN A 116 19.19 -14.65 3.82
C ASN A 116 20.53 -14.09 4.31
N ARG A 117 21.06 -14.66 5.40
CA ARG A 117 22.32 -14.19 6.01
C ARG A 117 23.54 -14.29 5.09
N THR A 118 23.48 -15.13 4.06
CA THR A 118 24.55 -15.29 3.06
C THR A 118 24.31 -14.44 1.82
N GLY A 119 23.28 -13.59 1.80
CA GLY A 119 22.96 -12.72 0.67
C GLY A 119 22.26 -13.42 -0.49
N ILE A 120 21.76 -14.65 -0.30
CA ILE A 120 21.02 -15.39 -1.34
C ILE A 120 19.53 -15.03 -1.20
N PRO A 121 18.83 -14.65 -2.30
CA PRO A 121 17.40 -14.43 -2.27
C PRO A 121 16.61 -15.70 -1.97
N GLU A 122 15.62 -15.59 -1.09
CA GLU A 122 14.65 -16.63 -0.76
C GLU A 122 13.24 -16.12 -1.07
N LEU A 123 12.48 -16.90 -1.82
CA LEU A 123 11.09 -16.61 -2.11
C LEU A 123 10.26 -16.55 -0.82
N VAL A 124 9.56 -15.43 -0.64
CA VAL A 124 8.58 -15.22 0.43
C VAL A 124 7.19 -15.43 -0.15
N THR A 125 6.62 -16.61 0.12
CA THR A 125 5.29 -16.97 -0.39
C THR A 125 4.39 -17.58 0.68
N CYS A 126 3.07 -17.48 0.47
CA CYS A 126 2.06 -17.89 1.45
C CYS A 126 1.83 -19.41 1.45
N LYS A 127 1.34 -19.94 2.57
CA LYS A 127 1.02 -21.38 2.73
C LYS A 127 0.02 -21.87 1.68
N THR A 128 -0.96 -21.05 1.32
CA THR A 128 -1.98 -21.38 0.32
C THR A 128 -1.36 -21.61 -1.05
N MET A 129 -0.44 -20.74 -1.47
CA MET A 129 0.27 -20.88 -2.75
C MET A 129 1.18 -22.12 -2.75
N LYS A 130 1.88 -22.39 -1.64
CA LYS A 130 2.68 -23.64 -1.48
C LYS A 130 1.86 -24.91 -1.62
N THR A 131 0.59 -24.87 -1.21
CA THR A 131 -0.31 -26.04 -1.22
C THR A 131 -0.99 -26.21 -2.58
N ASN A 132 -1.45 -25.12 -3.20
CA ASN A 132 -2.23 -25.17 -4.43
C ASN A 132 -1.38 -25.11 -5.71
N PHE A 133 -0.20 -24.48 -5.66
CA PHE A 133 0.67 -24.28 -6.81
C PHE A 133 2.13 -24.67 -6.52
N PRO A 134 2.41 -25.90 -6.05
CA PRO A 134 3.76 -26.30 -5.63
C PRO A 134 4.79 -26.16 -6.76
N ASP A 135 4.44 -26.54 -7.99
CA ASP A 135 5.36 -26.46 -9.15
C ASP A 135 5.70 -25.01 -9.52
N ASN A 136 4.72 -24.11 -9.44
CA ASN A 136 4.93 -22.68 -9.69
C ASN A 136 5.79 -22.04 -8.60
N VAL A 137 5.57 -22.44 -7.34
CA VAL A 137 6.42 -22.02 -6.22
C VAL A 137 7.86 -22.51 -6.41
N GLN A 138 8.05 -23.74 -6.86
CA GLN A 138 9.38 -24.28 -7.15
C GLN A 138 10.07 -23.50 -8.28
N ARG A 139 9.34 -23.23 -9.38
CA ARG A 139 9.84 -22.39 -10.49
C ARG A 139 10.25 -21.00 -10.02
N ALA A 140 9.42 -20.34 -9.21
CA ALA A 140 9.75 -19.04 -8.63
C ALA A 140 10.97 -19.11 -7.69
N ALA A 141 11.10 -20.17 -6.88
CA ALA A 141 12.26 -20.35 -6.02
C ALA A 141 13.57 -20.60 -6.80
N GLN A 142 13.50 -21.20 -7.99
CA GLN A 142 14.67 -21.42 -8.85
C GLN A 142 15.22 -20.12 -9.46
N LEU A 143 14.42 -19.05 -9.54
CA LEU A 143 14.90 -17.74 -10.00
C LEU A 143 16.04 -17.20 -9.12
N SER A 144 16.04 -17.54 -7.83
CA SER A 144 17.12 -17.18 -6.89
C SER A 144 18.51 -17.65 -7.33
N SER A 145 18.60 -18.70 -8.15
CA SER A 145 19.88 -19.23 -8.66
C SER A 145 20.24 -18.73 -10.05
N ASN A 146 19.25 -18.27 -10.84
CA ASN A 146 19.43 -17.99 -12.26
C ASN A 146 19.37 -16.50 -12.60
N GLU A 147 18.63 -15.70 -11.82
CA GLU A 147 18.30 -14.30 -12.14
C GLU A 147 18.37 -13.39 -10.90
N MET A 148 19.36 -13.63 -10.03
CA MET A 148 19.49 -12.98 -8.72
C MET A 148 19.38 -11.44 -8.75
N ASP A 149 19.91 -10.81 -9.79
CA ASP A 149 19.97 -9.35 -9.93
C ASP A 149 18.61 -8.72 -10.33
N ASN A 150 17.66 -9.53 -10.80
CA ASN A 150 16.35 -9.09 -11.29
C ASN A 150 15.20 -9.62 -10.42
N LEU A 151 15.41 -9.73 -9.11
CA LEU A 151 14.39 -10.19 -8.19
C LEU A 151 13.81 -9.04 -7.37
N PRO A 152 12.51 -9.09 -7.02
CA PRO A 152 11.90 -8.07 -6.18
C PRO A 152 12.31 -8.31 -4.73
N ILE A 153 13.44 -7.72 -4.32
CA ILE A 153 14.02 -7.88 -2.99
C ILE A 153 13.43 -6.84 -2.03
N PHE A 154 12.90 -7.30 -0.89
CA PHE A 154 12.30 -6.43 0.13
C PHE A 154 13.22 -5.26 0.52
N ARG A 155 14.48 -5.57 0.83
CA ARG A 155 15.49 -4.57 1.21
C ARG A 155 15.60 -3.46 0.18
N ASP A 156 15.64 -3.81 -1.10
CA ASP A 156 15.96 -2.84 -2.16
C ASP A 156 14.80 -1.86 -2.37
N TYR A 157 13.54 -2.33 -2.28
CA TYR A 157 12.37 -1.44 -2.27
C TYR A 157 12.24 -0.64 -0.97
N SER A 158 12.54 -1.24 0.19
CA SER A 158 12.61 -0.49 1.46
C SER A 158 13.66 0.62 1.40
N MET A 159 14.81 0.39 0.75
CA MET A 159 15.85 1.40 0.57
C MET A 159 15.42 2.52 -0.37
N GLN A 160 14.66 2.22 -1.42
CA GLN A 160 14.07 3.25 -2.30
C GLN A 160 13.11 4.16 -1.52
N LEU A 161 12.25 3.59 -0.67
CA LEU A 161 11.38 4.37 0.23
C LEU A 161 12.22 5.18 1.23
N TRP A 162 13.28 4.60 1.79
CA TRP A 162 14.19 5.29 2.70
C TRP A 162 14.88 6.48 2.04
N ALA A 163 15.21 6.40 0.75
CA ALA A 163 15.80 7.51 0.01
C ALA A 163 14.82 8.68 -0.21
N ILE A 164 13.51 8.44 -0.18
CA ILE A 164 12.48 9.49 -0.30
C ILE A 164 12.37 10.27 1.02
N ASP A 165 12.19 9.56 2.14
CA ASP A 165 12.12 10.15 3.47
C ASP A 165 12.59 9.17 4.56
N PRO A 166 13.84 9.31 5.04
CA PRO A 166 14.40 8.46 6.10
C PRO A 166 13.62 8.49 7.41
N GLU A 167 12.99 9.62 7.74
CA GLU A 167 12.27 9.78 9.00
C GLU A 167 10.97 8.97 8.98
N LEU A 168 10.24 9.02 7.87
CA LEU A 168 8.97 8.32 7.72
C LEU A 168 9.18 6.85 7.36
N ALA A 169 10.12 6.53 6.47
CA ALA A 169 10.43 5.15 6.08
C ALA A 169 11.27 4.39 7.12
N GLY A 170 11.92 5.09 8.05
CA GLY A 170 12.74 4.50 9.11
C GLY A 170 11.98 4.09 10.37
N LYS A 171 10.65 4.27 10.40
CA LYS A 171 9.78 4.02 11.56
C LYS A 171 8.79 2.88 11.28
N PRO A 172 9.22 1.61 11.29
CA PRO A 172 8.29 0.49 11.24
C PRO A 172 7.42 0.50 12.51
N MET A 173 6.12 0.33 12.32
CA MET A 173 5.11 0.29 13.38
C MET A 173 3.93 -0.59 12.93
N PRO A 174 3.03 -0.99 13.84
CA PRO A 174 1.81 -1.71 13.46
C PRO A 174 1.05 -0.98 12.35
N ILE A 175 0.56 -1.73 11.35
CA ILE A 175 0.02 -1.16 10.10
C ILE A 175 -1.03 -0.06 10.31
N ASN A 176 -1.91 -0.20 11.30
CA ASN A 176 -2.94 0.80 11.59
C ASN A 176 -2.34 2.11 12.16
N GLN A 177 -1.23 2.01 12.91
CA GLN A 177 -0.48 3.18 13.39
C GLN A 177 0.24 3.88 12.23
N ALA A 178 0.83 3.10 11.30
CA ALA A 178 1.48 3.64 10.11
C ALA A 178 0.47 4.40 9.23
N ILE A 179 -0.69 3.80 8.97
CA ILE A 179 -1.79 4.42 8.23
C ILE A 179 -2.26 5.70 8.93
N ARG A 180 -2.54 5.64 10.24
CA ARG A 180 -2.98 6.81 11.01
C ARG A 180 -1.99 7.97 10.89
N MET A 181 -0.71 7.69 11.14
CA MET A 181 0.33 8.73 11.07
C MET A 181 0.46 9.37 9.69
N ALA A 182 0.31 8.58 8.62
CA ALA A 182 0.31 9.09 7.25
C ALA A 182 -0.89 10.03 6.99
N VAL A 183 -2.09 9.60 7.39
CA VAL A 183 -3.34 10.37 7.24
C VAL A 183 -3.28 11.67 8.03
N GLU A 184 -2.91 11.63 9.31
CA GLU A 184 -2.83 12.83 10.17
C GLU A 184 -1.77 13.83 9.68
N LYS A 185 -0.61 13.36 9.22
CA LYS A 185 0.45 14.23 8.67
C LYS A 185 0.01 14.95 7.40
N LEU A 186 -0.59 14.22 6.44
CA LEU A 186 -1.06 14.83 5.21
C LEU A 186 -2.29 15.70 5.43
N TYR A 187 -3.20 15.31 6.32
CA TYR A 187 -4.35 16.12 6.68
C TYR A 187 -3.93 17.48 7.23
N SER A 188 -3.00 17.48 8.19
CA SER A 188 -2.45 18.72 8.74
C SER A 188 -1.84 19.58 7.64
N TYR A 189 -1.07 18.97 6.73
CA TYR A 189 -0.44 19.68 5.62
C TYR A 189 -1.45 20.33 4.66
N PHE A 190 -2.46 19.57 4.22
CA PHE A 190 -3.48 20.09 3.31
C PHE A 190 -4.34 21.17 3.97
N ALA A 191 -4.68 21.03 5.25
CA ALA A 191 -5.41 22.06 5.98
C ALA A 191 -4.64 23.41 6.03
N TYR A 192 -3.31 23.38 6.15
CA TYR A 192 -2.49 24.60 6.05
C TYR A 192 -2.52 25.21 4.63
N LEU A 193 -2.45 24.39 3.58
CA LEU A 193 -2.52 24.88 2.20
C LEU A 193 -3.89 25.46 1.87
N ASP A 194 -4.96 24.79 2.27
CA ASP A 194 -6.34 25.26 2.05
C ASP A 194 -6.55 26.61 2.74
N GLN A 195 -5.99 26.83 3.94
CA GLN A 195 -6.02 28.13 4.61
C GLN A 195 -5.23 29.21 3.85
N GLU A 196 -4.05 28.87 3.30
CA GLU A 196 -3.30 29.81 2.47
C GLU A 196 -4.03 30.17 1.18
N ASP A 197 -4.69 29.19 0.55
CA ASP A 197 -5.43 29.38 -0.69
C ASP A 197 -6.76 30.11 -0.45
N GLU A 198 -7.48 29.81 0.64
CA GLU A 198 -8.61 30.61 1.11
C GLU A 198 -8.15 32.05 1.43
N THR A 199 -6.99 32.24 2.05
CA THR A 199 -6.45 33.58 2.31
C THR A 199 -6.12 34.33 1.02
N LYS A 200 -5.61 33.63 -0.01
CA LYS A 200 -5.36 34.19 -1.35
C LYS A 200 -6.66 34.43 -2.14
N LEU A 201 -7.67 33.58 -1.99
CA LEU A 201 -9.00 33.72 -2.60
C LEU A 201 -9.82 34.83 -1.94
N ILE A 202 -9.70 35.02 -0.63
CA ILE A 202 -10.27 36.19 0.06
C ILE A 202 -9.60 37.48 -0.45
N GLN A 203 -8.36 37.41 -0.91
CA GLN A 203 -7.66 38.53 -1.56
C GLN A 203 -7.96 38.68 -3.07
N LEU A 204 -8.60 37.68 -3.69
CA LEU A 204 -8.97 37.65 -5.11
C LEU A 204 -10.46 37.33 -5.21
N ASN A 205 -11.31 38.36 -5.26
CA ASN A 205 -12.79 38.29 -5.31
C ASN A 205 -13.39 36.95 -5.79
N PRO A 206 -14.35 36.37 -5.04
CA PRO A 206 -14.77 34.98 -5.25
C PRO A 206 -15.61 34.82 -6.53
N THR A 207 -15.26 33.83 -7.34
CA THR A 207 -16.17 33.25 -8.33
C THR A 207 -16.62 31.88 -7.82
N ASP A 208 -17.90 31.81 -7.46
CA ASP A 208 -18.61 30.56 -7.17
C ASP A 208 -18.60 29.65 -8.40
N ASP A 209 -18.06 28.44 -8.23
CA ASP A 209 -18.64 27.18 -8.71
C ASP A 209 -17.59 26.06 -8.71
N PHE A 210 -17.51 25.29 -7.62
CA PHE A 210 -16.96 23.93 -7.67
C PHE A 210 -17.75 23.00 -6.75
N ALA A 211 -18.79 22.38 -7.30
CA ALA A 211 -19.40 21.22 -6.68
C ALA A 211 -18.45 20.01 -6.84
N PRO A 212 -18.02 19.34 -5.76
CA PRO A 212 -17.15 18.18 -5.86
C PRO A 212 -17.91 16.97 -6.42
N PRO A 213 -17.26 16.10 -7.22
CA PRO A 213 -17.92 14.95 -7.83
C PRO A 213 -18.33 13.91 -6.78
N VAL A 214 -19.55 13.40 -6.94
CA VAL A 214 -20.12 12.29 -6.15
C VAL A 214 -19.49 10.98 -6.63
N LEU A 215 -18.89 10.23 -5.72
CA LEU A 215 -18.34 8.89 -5.99
C LEU A 215 -19.42 7.81 -5.86
N SER A 216 -19.40 6.85 -6.78
CA SER A 216 -20.26 5.66 -6.81
C SER A 216 -20.05 4.76 -5.57
N PRO A 217 -21.08 4.05 -5.08
CA PRO A 217 -21.01 3.13 -3.93
C PRO A 217 -20.07 1.91 -4.13
N ASP A 218 -19.51 1.68 -5.30
CA ASP A 218 -18.80 0.43 -5.65
C ASP A 218 -17.27 0.46 -5.44
N GLY A 219 -16.78 1.06 -4.35
CA GLY A 219 -15.40 0.93 -3.83
C GLY A 219 -14.32 0.33 -4.77
N PHE A 220 -13.42 1.20 -5.24
CA PHE A 220 -12.03 0.90 -5.63
C PHE A 220 -11.78 -0.25 -6.62
N ARG A 221 -11.86 0.04 -7.93
CA ARG A 221 -11.16 -0.74 -8.97
C ARG A 221 -10.09 0.11 -9.65
N PRO A 222 -8.81 -0.28 -9.68
CA PRO A 222 -7.97 0.10 -10.80
C PRO A 222 -8.48 -0.65 -12.04
N ALA A 223 -8.43 0.02 -13.19
CA ALA A 223 -8.83 -0.54 -14.47
C ALA A 223 -8.04 -1.82 -14.81
N VAL A 224 -8.72 -2.67 -15.60
CA VAL A 224 -8.29 -3.93 -16.24
C VAL A 224 -6.79 -4.05 -16.48
#